data_AF-A0A2K8M8X4-F1
#
_entry.id   AF-A0A2K8M8X4-F1
#
_cell.length_a   1.000
_cell.length_b   1.000
_cell.length_c   1.000
_cell.angle_alpha   90.00
_cell.angle_beta   90.00
_cell.angle_gamma   90.00
#
_symmetry.space_group_name_H-M   'P 1'
#
loop_
_entity.id
_entity.type
_entity.pdbx_description
1 polymer ?
#
loop_
_entity_poly.entity_id
_entity_poly.type
_entity_poly.pdbx_seq_one_letter_code
_entity_poly.pdbx_strand_id
1 'polypeptide(L)'
;MSSAPDEMIHVEPTSAGQQALVEIGRLLKAHRADPDAPAGIGFAQLGDHFEVQARNTVAGTEVVQRLTALRAEMYQQGRGTWIQARYVLTPDGAFDFDYFTEDEPPWTTPPDSSAYLAELTTFPRDDEHLPDWWRLHVGLPLGVVFRHAATGAETREPLSEEELPLVLRYLEREAEVGTKHRTDGTWIWPVEVAEQLRENGIAPEPDLLQHIRDLRFHPPYVEPLVRRTAEADLAGKPRPRPTPDDVQRTAGDVAAERETNPDPVLSDPELLTHLGHRLDSFGIWPDVRCLGGRESGKWSLYQVKAGWAVVAPDGRDHIFARLEDAAQQLLGALLLHPARATGGRETPLETAREVADWPVQPVPGDPPLTLLRNKRLTRLAEGTVVLRFGEEPGNLVHHRAVRFATTSLPLERERMTSTFRLRRSLHVITGVTVPWANLPGGAVAYVLPKPIAEHESDGSLERIE
;
A
#
# COMPACT_ATOMS: atom_id res chain seq x y z
N MET A 1 -22.66 7.78 0.98
CA MET A 1 -22.03 8.50 2.11
C MET A 1 -21.50 9.84 1.63
N SER A 2 -22.36 10.87 1.69
CA SER A 2 -21.88 12.09 2.33
C SER A 2 -21.51 11.65 3.74
N SER A 3 -20.28 11.91 4.18
CA SER A 3 -19.97 11.88 5.60
C SER A 3 -21.15 12.56 6.31
N ALA A 4 -21.74 11.89 7.30
CA ALA A 4 -22.37 12.68 8.36
C ALA A 4 -21.28 13.69 8.75
N PRO A 5 -21.60 14.99 8.86
CA PRO A 5 -20.60 15.92 9.36
C PRO A 5 -20.08 15.29 10.65
N ASP A 6 -18.76 15.18 10.79
CA ASP A 6 -18.08 14.92 12.06
C ASP A 6 -18.97 15.54 13.12
N GLU A 7 -19.57 14.73 13.99
CA GLU A 7 -20.29 15.32 15.11
C GLU A 7 -19.19 15.86 16.02
N MET A 8 -18.72 17.04 15.63
CA MET A 8 -17.75 17.86 16.30
C MET A 8 -18.48 18.28 17.56
N ILE A 9 -18.39 17.43 18.59
CA ILE A 9 -19.03 17.72 19.87
C ILE A 9 -18.27 18.93 20.41
N HIS A 10 -18.79 20.12 20.11
CA HIS A 10 -18.41 21.35 20.77
C HIS A 10 -18.93 21.27 22.20
N VAL A 11 -18.25 20.50 23.05
CA VAL A 11 -18.30 20.75 24.47
C VAL A 11 -17.39 21.95 24.68
N GLU A 12 -17.98 23.11 24.98
CA GLU A 12 -17.17 24.21 25.50
C GLU A 12 -16.41 23.67 26.71
N PRO A 13 -15.06 23.67 26.67
CA PRO A 13 -14.29 23.13 27.77
C PRO A 13 -14.69 23.87 29.03
N THR A 14 -14.76 23.13 30.15
CA THR A 14 -14.98 23.76 31.46
C THR A 14 -13.98 24.90 31.67
N SER A 15 -14.27 25.84 32.57
CA SER A 15 -13.31 26.93 32.86
C SER A 15 -11.87 26.43 33.17
N ALA A 16 -11.75 25.24 33.77
CA ALA A 16 -10.48 24.56 33.97
C ALA A 16 -9.86 24.06 32.65
N GLY A 17 -10.64 23.40 31.77
CA GLY A 17 -10.18 22.97 30.45
C GLY A 17 -9.76 24.14 29.55
N GLN A 18 -10.46 25.28 29.61
CA GLN A 18 -10.06 26.50 28.90
C GLN A 18 -8.71 27.02 29.40
N GLN A 19 -8.46 26.98 30.71
CA GLN A 19 -7.17 27.39 31.26
C GLN A 19 -6.04 26.45 30.80
N ALA A 20 -6.27 25.14 30.78
CA ALA A 20 -5.29 24.16 30.30
C ALA A 20 -4.92 24.38 28.83
N LEU A 21 -5.90 24.67 27.97
CA LEU A 21 -5.65 24.98 26.55
C LEU A 21 -4.82 26.25 26.37
N VAL A 22 -5.08 27.30 27.16
CA VAL A 22 -4.27 28.53 27.15
C VAL A 22 -2.83 28.25 27.62
N GLU A 23 -2.63 27.40 28.63
CA GLU A 23 -1.29 27.00 29.09
C GLU A 23 -0.53 26.23 28.00
N ILE A 24 -1.19 25.28 27.32
CA ILE A 24 -0.62 24.57 26.16
C ILE A 24 -0.23 25.58 25.08
N GLY A 25 -1.12 26.50 24.71
CA GLY A 25 -0.83 27.52 23.70
C GLY A 25 0.40 28.38 24.02
N ARG A 26 0.62 28.72 25.30
CA ARG A 26 1.83 29.44 25.72
C ARG A 26 3.10 28.61 25.54
N LEU A 27 3.07 27.31 25.89
CA LEU A 27 4.19 26.40 25.69
C LEU A 27 4.54 26.26 24.21
N LEU A 28 3.54 26.06 23.35
CA LEU A 28 3.75 25.95 21.90
C LEU A 28 4.32 27.23 21.29
N LYS A 29 3.84 28.40 21.75
CA LYS A 29 4.35 29.70 21.33
C LYS A 29 5.82 29.91 21.72
N ALA A 30 6.21 29.49 22.93
CA ALA A 30 7.56 29.67 23.45
C ALA A 30 8.62 28.90 22.64
N HIS A 31 8.24 27.78 22.02
CA HIS A 31 9.13 26.93 21.25
C HIS A 31 8.87 26.93 19.74
N ARG A 32 8.11 27.91 19.24
CA ARG A 32 7.82 28.04 17.82
C ARG A 32 9.09 28.37 17.03
N ALA A 33 9.33 27.65 15.94
CA ALA A 33 10.53 27.83 15.11
C ALA A 33 10.40 29.03 14.15
N ASP A 34 9.26 29.13 13.46
CA ASP A 34 8.88 30.24 12.58
C ASP A 34 7.68 31.00 13.19
N PRO A 35 7.89 32.22 13.71
CA PRO A 35 6.83 33.02 14.34
C PRO A 35 5.64 33.34 13.43
N ASP A 36 5.87 33.47 12.12
CA ASP A 36 4.90 33.95 11.14
C ASP A 36 4.06 32.81 10.54
N ALA A 37 4.43 31.56 10.80
CA ALA A 37 3.68 30.38 10.42
C ALA A 37 2.87 29.80 11.60
N PRO A 38 1.73 29.13 11.35
CA PRO A 38 1.00 28.43 12.40
C PRO A 38 1.86 27.31 13.02
N ALA A 39 1.64 27.05 14.31
CA ALA A 39 2.21 25.92 15.02
C ALA A 39 1.09 24.91 15.34
N GLY A 40 1.40 23.62 15.28
CA GLY A 40 0.39 22.58 15.49
C GLY A 40 0.91 21.41 16.30
N ILE A 41 0.00 20.81 17.07
CA ILE A 41 0.19 19.54 17.75
C ILE A 41 -0.95 18.60 17.36
N GLY A 42 -0.61 17.45 16.77
CA GLY A 42 -1.47 16.28 16.77
C GLY A 42 -1.08 15.41 17.95
N PHE A 43 -2.07 14.95 18.72
CA PHE A 43 -1.85 14.10 19.88
C PHE A 43 -2.87 12.97 19.89
N ALA A 44 -2.41 11.74 20.12
CA ALA A 44 -3.27 10.59 20.34
C ALA A 44 -2.75 9.81 21.54
N GLN A 45 -3.64 9.35 22.42
CA GLN A 45 -3.26 8.55 23.57
C GLN A 45 -4.31 7.50 23.90
N LEU A 46 -3.83 6.30 24.20
CA LEU A 46 -4.62 5.16 24.59
C LEU A 46 -3.84 4.37 25.66
N GLY A 47 -4.31 4.41 26.91
CA GLY A 47 -3.56 3.94 28.07
C GLY A 47 -2.22 4.67 28.19
N ASP A 48 -1.14 3.88 28.30
CA ASP A 48 0.24 4.39 28.35
C ASP A 48 0.84 4.62 26.95
N HIS A 49 0.20 4.14 25.88
CA HIS A 49 0.65 4.36 24.52
C HIS A 49 0.19 5.75 24.05
N PHE A 50 1.11 6.57 23.54
CA PHE A 50 0.77 7.86 22.96
C PHE A 50 1.68 8.21 21.78
N GLU A 51 1.13 8.99 20.86
CA GLU A 51 1.87 9.59 19.77
C GLU A 51 1.64 11.10 19.78
N VAL A 52 2.70 11.84 19.46
CA VAL A 52 2.64 13.29 19.34
C VAL A 52 3.38 13.74 18.09
N GLN A 53 2.70 14.51 17.26
CA GLN A 53 3.23 15.07 16.04
C GLN A 53 3.25 16.59 16.18
N ALA A 54 4.43 17.18 16.15
CA ALA A 54 4.61 18.62 16.24
C ALA A 54 4.95 19.21 14.88
N ARG A 55 4.32 20.34 14.54
CA ARG A 55 4.62 21.14 13.36
C ARG A 55 4.97 22.56 13.78
N ASN A 56 6.11 23.05 13.32
CA ASN A 56 6.62 24.40 13.62
C ASN A 56 6.73 24.72 15.13
N THR A 57 6.88 23.69 15.97
CA THR A 57 7.08 23.78 17.42
C THR A 57 7.65 22.44 17.92
N VAL A 58 7.86 22.29 19.22
CA VAL A 58 8.23 21.01 19.85
C VAL A 58 7.18 20.57 20.85
N ALA A 59 6.86 19.28 20.81
CA ALA A 59 6.04 18.61 21.81
C ALA A 59 6.89 18.21 23.03
N GLY A 60 7.22 19.19 23.87
CA GLY A 60 7.93 18.92 25.13
C GLY A 60 7.10 18.06 26.09
N THR A 61 7.76 17.45 27.07
CA THR A 61 7.11 16.61 28.10
C THR A 61 5.97 17.34 28.81
N GLU A 62 6.10 18.65 29.05
CA GLU A 62 5.05 19.47 29.68
C GLU A 62 3.78 19.54 28.81
N VAL A 63 3.92 19.67 27.49
CA VAL A 63 2.76 19.71 26.57
C VAL A 63 2.01 18.38 26.61
N VAL A 64 2.75 17.26 26.54
CA VAL A 64 2.18 15.92 26.63
C VAL A 64 1.45 15.73 27.96
N GLN A 65 2.09 16.06 29.09
CA GLN A 65 1.48 15.96 30.42
C GLN A 65 0.19 16.78 30.55
N ARG A 66 0.17 18.00 29.98
CA ARG A 66 -1.02 18.85 30.02
C ARG A 66 -2.15 18.31 29.15
N LEU A 67 -1.85 17.75 27.98
CA LEU A 67 -2.85 17.09 27.13
C LEU A 67 -3.41 15.82 27.80
N THR A 68 -2.56 15.00 28.43
CA THR A 68 -3.01 13.84 29.22
C THR A 68 -3.90 14.25 30.38
N ALA A 69 -3.55 15.31 31.12
CA ALA A 69 -4.35 15.84 32.21
C ALA A 69 -5.70 16.37 31.72
N LEU A 70 -5.72 17.12 30.61
CA LEU A 70 -6.94 17.61 29.97
C LEU A 70 -7.86 16.45 29.56
N ARG A 71 -7.30 15.35 29.04
CA ARG A 71 -8.04 14.10 28.76
C ARG A 71 -8.75 13.58 30.00
N ALA A 72 -8.04 13.49 31.12
CA ALA A 72 -8.60 12.98 32.37
C ALA A 72 -9.69 13.91 32.91
N GLU A 73 -9.52 15.23 32.79
CA GLU A 73 -10.51 16.23 33.23
C GLU A 73 -11.79 16.23 32.36
N MET A 74 -11.66 15.90 31.08
CA MET A 74 -12.77 15.82 30.13
C MET A 74 -13.49 14.46 30.12
N TYR A 75 -13.10 13.54 30.99
CA TYR A 75 -13.77 12.25 31.14
C TYR A 75 -15.25 12.42 31.55
N GLN A 76 -16.12 11.68 30.87
CA GLN A 76 -17.53 11.57 31.22
C GLN A 76 -17.87 10.11 31.53
N GLN A 77 -18.55 9.90 32.66
CA GLN A 77 -18.96 8.55 33.08
C GLN A 77 -19.84 7.89 32.01
N GLY A 78 -19.51 6.65 31.63
CA GLY A 78 -20.22 5.90 30.59
C GLY A 78 -19.85 6.31 29.16
N ARG A 79 -19.32 7.51 28.91
CA ARG A 79 -18.92 7.95 27.56
C ARG A 79 -17.42 7.84 27.29
N GLY A 80 -16.59 7.87 28.34
CA GLY A 80 -15.13 7.88 28.21
C GLY A 80 -14.56 9.29 28.04
N THR A 81 -13.32 9.36 27.55
CA THR A 81 -12.64 10.60 27.17
C THR A 81 -12.21 10.54 25.70
N TRP A 82 -11.79 11.68 25.14
CA TRP A 82 -11.24 11.75 23.79
C TRP A 82 -9.91 10.98 23.68
N ILE A 83 -9.62 10.46 22.49
CA ILE A 83 -8.46 9.59 22.20
C ILE A 83 -7.44 10.35 21.37
N GLN A 84 -7.93 11.21 20.48
CA GLN A 84 -7.12 12.04 19.60
C GLN A 84 -7.54 13.50 19.76
N ALA A 85 -6.56 14.40 19.65
CA ALA A 85 -6.79 15.83 19.58
C ALA A 85 -5.83 16.52 18.60
N ARG A 86 -6.28 17.63 18.05
CA ARG A 86 -5.51 18.51 17.18
C ARG A 86 -5.58 19.92 17.74
N TYR A 87 -4.42 20.47 18.08
CA TYR A 87 -4.27 21.86 18.51
C TYR A 87 -3.57 22.66 17.42
N VAL A 88 -4.15 23.76 16.97
CA VAL A 88 -3.53 24.69 16.01
C VAL A 88 -3.44 26.07 16.63
N LEU A 89 -2.22 26.60 16.76
CA LEU A 89 -1.94 27.96 17.21
C LEU A 89 -1.60 28.84 16.01
N THR A 90 -2.41 29.86 15.75
CA THR A 90 -2.19 30.80 14.64
C THR A 90 -1.08 31.82 14.98
N PRO A 91 -0.55 32.55 13.97
CA PRO A 91 0.46 33.59 14.19
C PRO A 91 0.02 34.72 15.13
N ASP A 92 -1.25 35.16 15.02
CA ASP A 92 -1.85 36.22 15.84
C ASP A 92 -2.18 35.77 17.28
N GLY A 93 -1.99 34.48 17.60
CA GLY A 93 -2.14 33.94 18.94
C GLY A 93 -3.55 33.42 19.26
N ALA A 94 -4.46 33.42 18.29
CA ALA A 94 -5.67 32.60 18.37
C ALA A 94 -5.31 31.11 18.30
N PHE A 95 -6.22 30.25 18.76
CA PHE A 95 -6.04 28.82 18.64
C PHE A 95 -7.35 28.11 18.32
N ASP A 96 -7.19 26.93 17.74
CA ASP A 96 -8.25 25.98 17.47
C ASP A 96 -7.90 24.63 18.12
N PHE A 97 -8.90 23.95 18.66
CA PHE A 97 -8.74 22.66 19.34
C PHE A 97 -9.90 21.73 19.02
N ASP A 98 -9.60 20.70 18.25
CA ASP A 98 -10.53 19.62 17.93
C ASP A 98 -10.11 18.35 18.67
N TYR A 99 -11.08 17.52 19.02
CA TYR A 99 -10.83 16.21 19.58
C TYR A 99 -11.82 15.18 19.06
N PHE A 100 -11.39 13.92 19.05
CA PHE A 100 -12.13 12.79 18.51
C PHE A 100 -12.24 11.71 19.59
N THR A 101 -13.46 11.20 19.77
CA THR A 101 -13.79 10.16 20.76
C THR A 101 -14.07 8.81 20.14
N GLU A 102 -14.45 8.79 18.86
CA GLU A 102 -15.01 7.62 18.17
C GLU A 102 -14.14 7.14 17.01
N ASP A 103 -13.29 7.99 16.42
CA ASP A 103 -12.40 7.59 15.34
C ASP A 103 -11.14 6.89 15.87
N GLU A 104 -10.72 5.84 15.16
CA GLU A 104 -9.44 5.19 15.45
C GLU A 104 -8.30 6.13 15.04
N PRO A 105 -7.39 6.50 15.96
CA PRO A 105 -6.25 7.31 15.59
C PRO A 105 -5.39 6.58 14.54
N PRO A 106 -4.84 7.29 13.54
CA PRO A 106 -3.96 6.69 12.55
C PRO A 106 -2.57 6.46 13.16
N TRP A 107 -2.47 5.45 14.03
CA TRP A 107 -1.25 5.12 14.76
C TRP A 107 -0.09 4.84 13.82
N THR A 108 1.04 5.49 14.07
CA THR A 108 2.31 5.18 13.41
C THR A 108 2.84 3.82 13.88
N THR A 109 2.74 3.59 15.20
CA THR A 109 3.05 2.33 15.88
C THR A 109 1.77 1.85 16.55
N PRO A 110 1.11 0.78 16.05
CA PRO A 110 -0.13 0.29 16.64
C PRO A 110 0.03 -0.02 18.15
N PRO A 111 -0.90 0.43 19.02
CA PRO A 111 -0.90 0.07 20.43
C PRO A 111 -1.07 -1.44 20.63
N ASP A 112 -0.48 -1.98 21.69
CA ASP A 112 -0.75 -3.36 22.11
C ASP A 112 -2.20 -3.52 22.58
N SER A 113 -2.77 -4.73 22.42
CA SER A 113 -4.12 -5.05 22.92
C SER A 113 -4.32 -4.73 24.41
N SER A 114 -3.25 -4.78 25.21
CA SER A 114 -3.28 -4.42 26.64
C SER A 114 -3.54 -2.92 26.87
N ALA A 115 -3.08 -2.04 25.98
CA ALA A 115 -3.32 -0.60 26.06
C ALA A 115 -4.83 -0.31 25.92
N TYR A 116 -5.50 -0.94 24.96
CA TYR A 116 -6.95 -0.84 24.74
C TYR A 116 -7.75 -1.26 25.98
N LEU A 117 -7.34 -2.31 26.67
CA LEU A 117 -7.98 -2.78 27.90
C LEU A 117 -7.70 -1.85 29.10
N ALA A 118 -6.47 -1.37 29.23
CA ALA A 118 -6.07 -0.46 30.30
C ALA A 118 -6.82 0.88 30.21
N GLU A 119 -7.00 1.39 28.99
CA GLU A 119 -7.78 2.58 28.71
C GLU A 119 -9.25 2.40 29.12
N LEU A 120 -9.90 1.30 28.74
CA LEU A 120 -11.29 1.02 29.14
C LEU A 120 -11.45 0.81 30.65
N THR A 121 -10.39 0.35 31.32
CA THR A 121 -10.37 0.22 32.79
C THR A 121 -10.31 1.60 33.45
N THR A 122 -9.55 2.53 32.87
CA THR A 122 -9.33 3.88 33.42
C THR A 122 -10.47 4.84 33.08
N PHE A 123 -10.96 4.79 31.84
CA PHE A 123 -12.05 5.61 31.33
C PHE A 123 -13.16 4.71 30.74
N PRO A 124 -13.98 4.08 31.61
CA PRO A 124 -15.04 3.18 31.19
C PRO A 124 -16.01 3.83 30.19
N ARG A 125 -16.40 3.04 29.19
CA ARG A 125 -17.39 3.36 28.17
C ARG A 125 -18.52 2.33 28.22
N ASP A 126 -19.74 2.81 28.13
CA ASP A 126 -20.94 2.00 27.94
C ASP A 126 -20.94 1.42 26.53
N ASP A 127 -21.69 0.34 26.33
CA ASP A 127 -21.68 -0.44 25.09
C ASP A 127 -21.99 0.44 23.85
N GLU A 128 -22.91 1.39 23.97
CA GLU A 128 -23.29 2.33 22.90
C GLU A 128 -22.22 3.38 22.56
N HIS A 129 -21.23 3.59 23.43
CA HIS A 129 -20.13 4.56 23.25
C HIS A 129 -18.78 3.90 22.95
N LEU A 130 -18.78 2.57 22.74
CA LEU A 130 -17.60 1.81 22.38
C LEU A 130 -17.59 1.52 20.86
N PRO A 131 -16.71 2.18 20.08
CA PRO A 131 -16.64 2.00 18.63
C PRO A 131 -16.27 0.57 18.22
N ASP A 132 -16.70 0.17 17.03
CA ASP A 132 -16.46 -1.18 16.50
C ASP A 132 -14.98 -1.51 16.32
N TRP A 133 -14.14 -0.56 15.87
CA TRP A 133 -12.70 -0.79 15.76
C TRP A 133 -12.07 -1.12 17.13
N TRP A 134 -12.55 -0.52 18.21
CA TRP A 134 -12.03 -0.79 19.56
C TRP A 134 -12.51 -2.16 20.02
N ARG A 135 -13.77 -2.50 19.77
CA ARG A 135 -14.32 -3.84 20.03
C ARG A 135 -13.50 -4.93 19.35
N LEU A 136 -13.05 -4.70 18.11
CA LEU A 136 -12.18 -5.63 17.39
C LEU A 136 -10.84 -5.85 18.13
N HIS A 137 -10.17 -4.79 18.56
CA HIS A 137 -8.88 -4.89 19.28
C HIS A 137 -8.96 -5.62 20.62
N VAL A 138 -10.10 -5.53 21.32
CA VAL A 138 -10.32 -6.21 22.61
C VAL A 138 -11.11 -7.52 22.50
N GLY A 139 -11.44 -7.96 21.29
CA GLY A 139 -12.12 -9.23 21.05
C GLY A 139 -13.61 -9.27 21.44
N LEU A 140 -14.28 -8.13 21.45
CA LEU A 140 -15.71 -8.01 21.73
C LEU A 140 -16.55 -8.12 20.44
N PRO A 141 -17.80 -8.62 20.52
CA PRO A 141 -18.72 -8.58 19.39
C PRO A 141 -18.98 -7.15 18.90
N LEU A 142 -19.26 -6.99 17.60
CA LEU A 142 -19.62 -5.69 17.01
C LEU A 142 -20.87 -5.10 17.68
N GLY A 143 -20.82 -3.79 17.89
CA GLY A 143 -21.90 -2.94 18.41
C GLY A 143 -22.86 -2.45 17.34
N VAL A 144 -22.62 -2.76 16.06
CA VAL A 144 -23.49 -2.39 14.93
C VAL A 144 -24.98 -2.64 15.23
N VAL A 145 -25.82 -1.67 14.88
CA VAL A 145 -27.27 -1.73 15.04
C VAL A 145 -27.89 -1.78 13.65
N PHE A 146 -28.49 -2.93 13.30
CA PHE A 146 -29.12 -3.11 12.01
C PHE A 146 -30.53 -2.53 11.98
N ARG A 147 -30.86 -1.83 10.89
CA ARG A 147 -32.23 -1.43 10.56
C ARG A 147 -32.92 -2.58 9.81
N HIS A 148 -34.18 -2.85 10.12
CA HIS A 148 -34.93 -3.93 9.48
C HIS A 148 -36.00 -3.35 8.54
N ALA A 149 -35.97 -3.77 7.28
CA ALA A 149 -37.02 -3.40 6.33
C ALA A 149 -38.23 -4.33 6.48
N ALA A 150 -39.44 -3.76 6.53
CA ALA A 150 -40.68 -4.52 6.59
C ALA A 150 -41.20 -4.90 5.20
N THR A 151 -41.79 -6.09 5.15
CA THR A 151 -42.49 -6.65 3.99
C THR A 151 -43.99 -6.27 4.05
N GLY A 152 -44.29 -4.98 3.96
CA GLY A 152 -45.65 -4.45 4.02
C GLY A 152 -46.13 -3.89 2.68
N ALA A 153 -47.35 -4.25 2.28
CA ALA A 153 -48.04 -3.71 1.09
C ALA A 153 -48.70 -2.34 1.36
N GLU A 154 -48.04 -1.49 2.14
CA GLU A 154 -48.47 -0.11 2.29
C GLU A 154 -48.39 0.59 0.93
N THR A 155 -49.31 1.52 0.65
CA THR A 155 -49.30 2.27 -0.61
C THR A 155 -48.08 3.20 -0.61
N ARG A 156 -47.05 2.82 -1.36
CA ARG A 156 -45.78 3.55 -1.51
C ARG A 156 -45.72 4.20 -2.89
N GLU A 157 -45.00 5.31 -3.01
CA GLU A 157 -44.79 5.95 -4.30
C GLU A 157 -44.03 4.99 -5.25
N PRO A 158 -44.51 4.81 -6.48
CA PRO A 158 -43.85 3.94 -7.45
C PRO A 158 -42.49 4.53 -7.85
N LEU A 159 -41.51 3.64 -8.06
CA LEU A 159 -40.21 4.04 -8.60
C LEU A 159 -40.35 4.46 -10.07
N SER A 160 -39.49 5.38 -10.49
CA SER A 160 -39.35 5.71 -11.92
C SER A 160 -38.80 4.51 -12.72
N GLU A 161 -39.06 4.48 -14.03
CA GLU A 161 -38.54 3.45 -14.94
C GLU A 161 -37.00 3.40 -14.95
N GLU A 162 -36.33 4.51 -14.65
CA GLU A 162 -34.87 4.61 -14.57
C GLU A 162 -34.31 4.08 -13.24
N GLU A 163 -35.00 4.34 -12.11
CA GLU A 163 -34.54 3.92 -10.78
C GLU A 163 -34.82 2.44 -10.50
N LEU A 164 -35.93 1.89 -11.02
CA LEU A 164 -36.36 0.53 -10.76
C LEU A 164 -35.26 -0.54 -11.00
N PRO A 165 -34.56 -0.58 -12.16
CA PRO A 165 -33.50 -1.57 -12.36
C PRO A 165 -32.29 -1.39 -11.44
N LEU A 166 -32.01 -0.16 -10.98
CA LEU A 166 -30.90 0.13 -10.08
C LEU A 166 -31.21 -0.35 -8.66
N VAL A 167 -32.42 -0.08 -8.18
CA VAL A 167 -32.88 -0.52 -6.86
C VAL A 167 -33.02 -2.03 -6.80
N LEU A 168 -33.58 -2.69 -7.84
CA LEU A 168 -33.63 -4.15 -7.91
C LEU A 168 -32.23 -4.76 -7.84
N ARG A 169 -31.28 -4.24 -8.63
CA ARG A 169 -29.89 -4.71 -8.62
C ARG A 169 -29.24 -4.55 -7.24
N TYR A 170 -29.49 -3.45 -6.55
CA TYR A 170 -29.01 -3.23 -5.19
C TYR A 170 -29.54 -4.31 -4.25
N LEU A 171 -30.87 -4.48 -4.21
CA LEU A 171 -31.53 -5.39 -3.28
C LEU A 171 -31.18 -6.87 -3.52
N GLU A 172 -30.90 -7.26 -4.77
CA GLU A 172 -30.64 -8.65 -5.16
C GLU A 172 -29.16 -9.06 -5.03
N ARG A 173 -28.23 -8.12 -5.22
CA ARG A 173 -26.79 -8.44 -5.29
C ARG A 173 -26.15 -8.60 -3.92
N GLU A 174 -26.79 -8.06 -2.89
CA GLU A 174 -26.22 -7.96 -1.56
C GLU A 174 -26.05 -9.28 -0.83
N ALA A 175 -25.17 -9.25 0.17
CA ALA A 175 -24.75 -10.44 0.90
C ALA A 175 -25.95 -11.15 1.57
N GLU A 176 -26.14 -12.43 1.27
CA GLU A 176 -27.13 -13.26 1.94
C GLU A 176 -26.71 -13.52 3.38
N VAL A 177 -27.63 -13.31 4.32
CA VAL A 177 -27.47 -13.57 5.75
C VAL A 177 -28.61 -14.47 6.21
N GLY A 178 -28.27 -15.63 6.77
CA GLY A 178 -29.23 -16.68 7.05
C GLY A 178 -29.87 -17.25 5.77
N THR A 179 -31.15 -17.63 5.84
CA THR A 179 -31.81 -18.40 4.76
C THR A 179 -32.58 -17.57 3.74
N LYS A 180 -33.02 -16.35 4.10
CA LYS A 180 -33.93 -15.52 3.29
C LYS A 180 -33.77 -14.01 3.53
N HIS A 181 -32.63 -13.58 4.03
CA HIS A 181 -32.37 -12.16 4.27
C HIS A 181 -31.08 -11.73 3.57
N ARG A 182 -31.00 -10.44 3.27
CA ARG A 182 -29.82 -9.79 2.73
C ARG A 182 -29.47 -8.59 3.58
N THR A 183 -28.20 -8.16 3.50
CA THR A 183 -27.72 -6.99 4.21
C THR A 183 -26.67 -6.23 3.42
N ASP A 184 -26.67 -4.90 3.58
CA ASP A 184 -25.60 -3.98 3.16
C ASP A 184 -24.73 -3.54 4.36
N GLY A 185 -24.89 -4.18 5.52
CA GLY A 185 -24.20 -3.85 6.75
C GLY A 185 -24.89 -2.79 7.61
N THR A 186 -25.85 -2.03 7.06
CA THR A 186 -26.69 -1.08 7.82
C THR A 186 -28.13 -1.60 7.92
N TRP A 187 -28.67 -2.07 6.81
CA TRP A 187 -30.00 -2.63 6.70
C TRP A 187 -29.96 -4.14 6.57
N ILE A 188 -31.00 -4.79 7.08
CA ILE A 188 -31.35 -6.17 6.82
C ILE A 188 -32.74 -6.17 6.21
N TRP A 189 -32.89 -6.82 5.05
CA TRP A 189 -34.19 -6.97 4.39
C TRP A 189 -34.45 -8.42 3.98
N PRO A 190 -35.71 -8.86 4.02
CA PRO A 190 -36.10 -10.15 3.44
C PRO A 190 -35.95 -10.15 1.92
N VAL A 191 -35.65 -11.30 1.32
CA VAL A 191 -35.56 -11.46 -0.15
C VAL A 191 -36.86 -11.07 -0.85
N GLU A 192 -37.98 -11.20 -0.14
CA GLU A 192 -39.32 -10.84 -0.58
C GLU A 192 -39.45 -9.35 -0.95
N VAL A 193 -38.61 -8.46 -0.41
CA VAL A 193 -38.62 -7.02 -0.77
C VAL A 193 -38.27 -6.81 -2.24
N ALA A 194 -37.24 -7.53 -2.74
CA ALA A 194 -36.87 -7.48 -4.15
C ALA A 194 -37.94 -8.16 -5.03
N GLU A 195 -38.51 -9.27 -4.56
CA GLU A 195 -39.58 -9.99 -5.27
C GLU A 195 -40.84 -9.12 -5.42
N GLN A 196 -41.27 -8.43 -4.37
CA GLN A 196 -42.42 -7.52 -4.39
C GLN A 196 -42.21 -6.33 -5.34
N LEU A 197 -41.00 -5.76 -5.35
CA LEU A 197 -40.68 -4.69 -6.29
C LEU A 197 -40.74 -5.19 -7.75
N ARG A 198 -40.25 -6.40 -8.01
CA ARG A 198 -40.23 -6.99 -9.35
C ARG A 198 -41.61 -7.38 -9.86
N GLU A 199 -42.41 -8.02 -9.00
CA GLU A 199 -43.69 -8.61 -9.40
C GLU A 199 -44.85 -7.63 -9.32
N ASN A 200 -44.88 -6.80 -8.27
CA ASN A 200 -46.02 -5.96 -7.92
C ASN A 200 -45.71 -4.45 -8.06
N GLY A 201 -44.46 -4.09 -8.41
CA GLY A 201 -44.03 -2.69 -8.51
C GLY A 201 -44.03 -1.95 -7.17
N ILE A 202 -44.05 -2.68 -6.05
CA ILE A 202 -44.11 -2.10 -4.70
C ILE A 202 -42.70 -1.66 -4.31
N ALA A 203 -42.50 -0.35 -4.13
CA ALA A 203 -41.22 0.20 -3.70
C ALA A 203 -40.83 -0.30 -2.29
N PRO A 204 -39.52 -0.38 -1.97
CA PRO A 204 -39.05 -0.55 -0.59
C PRO A 204 -39.51 0.60 0.31
N GLU A 205 -39.30 0.46 1.62
CA GLU A 205 -39.59 1.54 2.56
C GLU A 205 -38.87 2.85 2.18
N PRO A 206 -39.49 4.03 2.39
CA PRO A 206 -38.90 5.31 2.00
C PRO A 206 -37.49 5.53 2.56
N ASP A 207 -37.25 5.13 3.82
CA ASP A 207 -35.95 5.28 4.46
C ASP A 207 -34.89 4.35 3.85
N LEU A 208 -35.26 3.10 3.54
CA LEU A 208 -34.37 2.18 2.84
C LEU A 208 -34.09 2.68 1.42
N LEU A 209 -35.12 3.17 0.72
CA LEU A 209 -34.96 3.72 -0.62
C LEU A 209 -34.06 4.96 -0.62
N GLN A 210 -34.20 5.85 0.37
CA GLN A 210 -33.33 7.00 0.55
C GLN A 210 -31.89 6.57 0.84
N HIS A 211 -31.69 5.57 1.70
CA HIS A 211 -30.38 4.99 1.95
C HIS A 211 -29.71 4.46 0.67
N ILE A 212 -30.46 3.72 -0.16
CA ILE A 212 -30.00 3.22 -1.46
C ILE A 212 -29.59 4.38 -2.38
N ARG A 213 -30.36 5.48 -2.41
CA ARG A 213 -30.05 6.69 -3.18
C ARG A 213 -28.79 7.39 -2.68
N ASP A 214 -28.59 7.47 -1.36
CA ASP A 214 -27.41 8.09 -0.74
C ASP A 214 -26.11 7.29 -0.99
N LEU A 215 -26.26 5.99 -1.27
CA LEU A 215 -25.22 5.10 -1.77
C LEU A 215 -25.09 5.10 -3.30
N ARG A 216 -25.86 5.95 -3.98
CA ARG A 216 -25.93 6.06 -5.45
C ARG A 216 -26.17 4.70 -6.09
N PHE A 217 -27.01 3.87 -5.48
CA PHE A 217 -27.36 2.52 -5.94
C PHE A 217 -26.17 1.54 -6.01
N HIS A 218 -25.06 1.85 -5.34
CA HIS A 218 -23.88 0.98 -5.27
C HIS A 218 -23.80 0.31 -3.90
N PRO A 219 -24.06 -1.02 -3.82
CA PRO A 219 -23.97 -1.77 -2.57
C PRO A 219 -22.54 -1.72 -1.98
N PRO A 220 -22.36 -1.41 -0.68
CA PRO A 220 -21.07 -1.50 -0.01
C PRO A 220 -20.61 -2.95 0.13
N TYR A 221 -19.30 -3.14 0.33
CA TYR A 221 -18.80 -4.45 0.75
C TYR A 221 -19.11 -4.67 2.22
N VAL A 222 -19.80 -5.76 2.54
CA VAL A 222 -20.10 -6.14 3.92
C VAL A 222 -19.07 -7.15 4.40
N GLU A 223 -18.33 -6.81 5.46
CA GLU A 223 -17.32 -7.69 6.06
C GLU A 223 -17.93 -9.02 6.57
N PRO A 224 -17.19 -10.16 6.52
CA PRO A 224 -17.69 -11.45 6.99
C PRO A 224 -18.19 -11.44 8.44
N LEU A 225 -17.51 -10.71 9.34
CA LEU A 225 -17.95 -10.58 10.74
C LEU A 225 -19.28 -9.82 10.86
N VAL A 226 -19.50 -8.77 10.06
CA VAL A 226 -20.77 -8.03 10.02
C VAL A 226 -21.91 -8.94 9.57
N ARG A 227 -21.68 -9.76 8.53
CA ARG A 227 -22.67 -10.76 8.05
C ARG A 227 -23.02 -11.79 9.11
N ARG A 228 -22.01 -12.35 9.79
CA ARG A 228 -22.24 -13.30 10.90
C ARG A 228 -22.95 -12.64 12.08
N THR A 229 -22.71 -11.34 12.31
CA THR A 229 -23.42 -10.55 13.34
C THR A 229 -24.89 -10.35 12.96
N ALA A 230 -25.18 -9.97 11.71
CA ALA A 230 -26.54 -9.85 11.19
C ALA A 230 -27.31 -11.19 11.26
N GLU A 231 -26.66 -12.31 10.92
CA GLU A 231 -27.26 -13.64 11.05
C GLU A 231 -27.58 -14.00 12.50
N ALA A 232 -26.68 -13.67 13.45
CA ALA A 232 -26.91 -13.92 14.87
C ALA A 232 -28.10 -13.10 15.40
N ASP A 233 -28.21 -11.82 15.01
CA ASP A 233 -29.31 -10.94 15.38
C ASP A 233 -30.66 -11.47 14.85
N LEU A 234 -30.71 -11.87 13.58
CA LEU A 234 -31.90 -12.49 12.97
C LEU A 234 -32.30 -13.80 13.68
N ALA A 235 -31.32 -14.58 14.14
CA ALA A 235 -31.55 -15.83 14.83
C ALA A 235 -31.82 -15.67 16.34
N GLY A 236 -31.72 -14.46 16.90
CA GLY A 236 -31.77 -14.20 18.34
C GLY A 236 -30.66 -14.92 19.12
N LYS A 237 -29.52 -15.18 18.48
CA LYS A 237 -28.37 -15.86 19.06
C LYS A 237 -27.35 -14.83 19.58
N PRO A 238 -26.46 -15.21 20.51
CA PRO A 238 -25.36 -14.35 20.90
C PRO A 238 -24.51 -13.94 19.69
N ARG A 239 -24.18 -12.65 19.58
CA ARG A 239 -23.31 -12.12 18.52
C ARG A 239 -21.93 -12.76 18.58
N PRO A 240 -21.33 -13.10 17.42
CA PRO A 240 -20.01 -13.71 17.36
C PRO A 240 -18.92 -12.73 17.79
N ARG A 241 -17.84 -13.25 18.38
CA ARG A 241 -16.60 -12.49 18.59
C ARG A 241 -15.75 -12.50 17.31
N PRO A 242 -14.93 -11.47 17.08
CA PRO A 242 -13.95 -11.46 16.00
C PRO A 242 -12.96 -12.62 16.16
N THR A 243 -12.57 -13.21 15.04
CA THR A 243 -11.45 -14.16 14.92
C THR A 243 -10.19 -13.40 14.49
N PRO A 244 -8.99 -14.00 14.59
CA PRO A 244 -7.77 -13.38 14.08
C PRO A 244 -7.88 -12.95 12.61
N ASP A 245 -8.55 -13.75 11.78
CA ASP A 245 -8.73 -13.45 10.35
C ASP A 245 -9.60 -12.20 10.09
N ASP A 246 -10.47 -11.81 11.04
CA ASP A 246 -11.32 -10.61 10.91
C ASP A 246 -10.55 -9.31 11.21
N VAL A 247 -9.38 -9.39 11.86
CA VAL A 247 -8.66 -8.22 12.40
C VAL A 247 -7.23 -8.12 11.85
N GLN A 248 -6.61 -9.24 11.47
CA GLN A 248 -5.22 -9.24 11.02
C GLN A 248 -5.08 -8.63 9.64
N ARG A 249 -4.17 -7.66 9.53
CA ARG A 249 -3.69 -7.18 8.24
C ARG A 249 -3.08 -8.35 7.47
N THR A 250 -3.55 -8.59 6.25
CA THR A 250 -3.00 -9.63 5.40
C THR A 250 -1.69 -9.18 4.75
N ALA A 251 -0.90 -10.13 4.26
CA ALA A 251 0.27 -9.81 3.44
C ALA A 251 -0.11 -9.01 2.17
N GLY A 252 -1.33 -9.17 1.66
CA GLY A 252 -1.88 -8.40 0.55
C GLY A 252 -2.10 -6.93 0.92
N ASP A 253 -2.66 -6.66 2.11
CA ASP A 253 -2.90 -5.29 2.58
C ASP A 253 -1.59 -4.54 2.79
N VAL A 254 -0.58 -5.23 3.33
CA VAL A 254 0.78 -4.66 3.48
C VAL A 254 1.38 -4.39 2.10
N ALA A 255 1.27 -5.31 1.15
CA ALA A 255 1.78 -5.10 -0.21
C ALA A 255 1.11 -3.92 -0.92
N ALA A 256 -0.23 -3.82 -0.85
CA ALA A 256 -1.00 -2.72 -1.45
C ALA A 256 -0.65 -1.36 -0.84
N GLU A 257 -0.46 -1.29 0.48
CA GLU A 257 0.02 -0.07 1.14
C GLU A 257 1.41 0.32 0.63
N ARG A 258 2.34 -0.63 0.48
CA ARG A 258 3.69 -0.36 0.00
C ARG A 258 3.75 0.07 -1.48
N GLU A 259 2.73 -0.21 -2.27
CA GLU A 259 2.63 0.26 -3.65
C GLU A 259 2.08 1.69 -3.78
N THR A 260 1.29 2.14 -2.80
CA THR A 260 0.53 3.39 -2.89
C THR A 260 1.03 4.46 -1.92
N ASN A 261 1.68 4.07 -0.83
CA ASN A 261 2.31 4.98 0.13
C ASN A 261 3.80 5.18 -0.23
N PRO A 262 4.20 6.38 -0.68
CA PRO A 262 5.59 6.66 -1.05
C PRO A 262 6.56 6.69 0.16
N ASP A 263 6.05 7.01 1.35
CA ASP A 263 6.85 7.21 2.57
C ASP A 263 6.28 6.38 3.74
N PRO A 264 6.32 5.04 3.65
CA PRO A 264 5.79 4.18 4.70
C PRO A 264 6.64 4.25 5.96
N VAL A 265 6.00 4.43 7.12
CA VAL A 265 6.70 4.29 8.40
C VAL A 265 6.81 2.80 8.75
N LEU A 266 8.05 2.35 8.98
CA LEU A 266 8.39 0.95 9.22
C LEU A 266 9.21 0.81 10.49
N SER A 267 8.91 -0.20 11.29
CA SER A 267 9.82 -0.64 12.34
C SER A 267 11.07 -1.29 11.71
N ASP A 268 12.17 -1.35 12.47
CA ASP A 268 13.43 -1.93 11.98
C ASP A 268 13.29 -3.39 11.46
N PRO A 269 12.56 -4.30 12.15
CA PRO A 269 12.34 -5.67 11.65
C PRO A 269 11.53 -5.73 10.35
N GLU A 270 10.51 -4.88 10.20
CA GLU A 270 9.70 -4.81 8.99
C GLU A 270 10.52 -4.26 7.82
N LEU A 271 11.36 -3.26 8.06
CA LEU A 271 12.25 -2.68 7.06
C LEU A 271 13.31 -3.69 6.57
N LEU A 272 13.89 -4.49 7.47
CA LEU A 272 14.81 -5.58 7.08
C LEU A 272 14.11 -6.65 6.23
N THR A 273 12.89 -7.04 6.63
CA THR A 273 12.07 -8.00 5.88
C THR A 273 11.72 -7.46 4.50
N HIS A 274 11.28 -6.20 4.43
CA HIS A 274 10.98 -5.51 3.18
C HIS A 274 12.21 -5.40 2.27
N LEU A 275 13.36 -4.99 2.82
CA LEU A 275 14.63 -4.94 2.08
C LEU A 275 14.99 -6.30 1.49
N GLY A 276 14.83 -7.39 2.27
CA GLY A 276 15.02 -8.76 1.79
C GLY A 276 14.16 -9.07 0.56
N HIS A 277 12.85 -8.85 0.67
CA HIS A 277 11.90 -9.08 -0.44
C HIS A 277 12.22 -8.22 -1.67
N ARG A 278 12.62 -6.96 -1.48
CA ARG A 278 13.02 -6.09 -2.59
C ARG A 278 14.27 -6.61 -3.30
N LEU A 279 15.28 -7.01 -2.54
CA LEU A 279 16.50 -7.60 -3.11
C LEU A 279 16.17 -8.90 -3.89
N ASP A 280 15.28 -9.74 -3.40
CA ASP A 280 14.80 -10.93 -4.12
C ASP A 280 14.04 -10.57 -5.40
N SER A 281 13.16 -9.56 -5.35
CA SER A 281 12.40 -9.10 -6.53
C SER A 281 13.30 -8.56 -7.66
N PHE A 282 14.50 -8.06 -7.31
CA PHE A 282 15.52 -7.63 -8.27
C PHE A 282 16.52 -8.73 -8.64
N GLY A 283 16.30 -9.97 -8.20
CA GLY A 283 17.14 -11.12 -8.54
C GLY A 283 18.52 -11.11 -7.86
N ILE A 284 18.67 -10.39 -6.75
CA ILE A 284 19.88 -10.48 -5.92
C ILE A 284 19.89 -11.85 -5.24
N TRP A 285 21.00 -12.58 -5.32
CA TRP A 285 21.08 -13.91 -4.71
C TRP A 285 21.21 -13.82 -3.18
N PRO A 286 20.56 -14.72 -2.42
CA PRO A 286 20.75 -14.78 -0.97
C PRO A 286 22.22 -14.98 -0.58
N ASP A 287 22.98 -15.77 -1.35
CA ASP A 287 24.39 -16.06 -1.08
C ASP A 287 25.35 -14.87 -1.24
N VAL A 288 24.93 -13.77 -1.89
CA VAL A 288 25.79 -12.58 -2.06
C VAL A 288 25.59 -11.54 -0.97
N ARG A 289 24.59 -11.75 -0.10
CA ARG A 289 24.19 -10.80 0.93
C ARG A 289 23.97 -11.45 2.29
N CYS A 290 24.05 -10.65 3.35
CA CYS A 290 23.72 -11.05 4.72
C CYS A 290 22.96 -9.89 5.39
N LEU A 291 21.74 -10.14 5.87
CA LEU A 291 20.92 -9.16 6.57
C LEU A 291 20.81 -9.56 8.04
N GLY A 292 21.07 -8.63 8.96
CA GLY A 292 21.08 -8.87 10.40
C GLY A 292 22.38 -9.47 10.95
N GLY A 293 23.37 -9.75 10.10
CA GLY A 293 24.65 -10.33 10.50
C GLY A 293 25.81 -9.90 9.59
N ARG A 294 26.99 -10.45 9.89
CA ARG A 294 28.21 -10.23 9.10
C ARG A 294 28.75 -11.55 8.59
N GLU A 295 28.97 -11.62 7.28
CA GLU A 295 29.61 -12.77 6.63
C GLU A 295 30.71 -12.31 5.67
N SER A 296 31.86 -12.98 5.74
CA SER A 296 33.00 -12.67 4.86
C SER A 296 32.68 -12.99 3.40
N GLY A 297 33.03 -12.08 2.49
CA GLY A 297 32.76 -12.25 1.06
C GLY A 297 31.33 -11.91 0.62
N LYS A 298 30.47 -11.47 1.55
CA LYS A 298 29.10 -11.03 1.26
C LYS A 298 28.92 -9.55 1.56
N TRP A 299 27.99 -8.91 0.84
CA TRP A 299 27.47 -7.62 1.27
C TRP A 299 26.64 -7.79 2.54
N SER A 300 27.06 -7.19 3.65
CA SER A 300 26.44 -7.39 4.96
C SER A 300 25.80 -6.10 5.48
N LEU A 301 24.64 -6.22 6.11
CA LEU A 301 23.95 -5.14 6.83
C LEU A 301 23.59 -5.62 8.23
N TYR A 302 24.08 -4.96 9.28
CA TYR A 302 23.82 -5.36 10.67
C TYR A 302 24.00 -4.21 11.65
N GLN A 303 23.43 -4.38 12.84
CA GLN A 303 23.51 -3.38 13.91
C GLN A 303 24.86 -3.41 14.61
N VAL A 304 25.41 -2.22 14.89
CA VAL A 304 26.63 -1.97 15.65
C VAL A 304 26.37 -0.92 16.72
N LYS A 305 27.30 -0.74 17.68
CA LYS A 305 27.13 0.25 18.76
C LYS A 305 26.90 1.68 18.27
N ALA A 306 27.46 2.03 17.11
CA ALA A 306 27.37 3.37 16.52
C ALA A 306 26.19 3.55 15.54
N GLY A 307 25.31 2.55 15.40
CA GLY A 307 24.19 2.56 14.45
C GLY A 307 24.14 1.29 13.61
N TRP A 308 24.12 1.45 12.29
CA TRP A 308 23.99 0.35 11.32
C TRP A 308 25.16 0.34 10.35
N ALA A 309 25.79 -0.82 10.16
CA ALA A 309 26.94 -0.98 9.28
C ALA A 309 26.53 -1.67 7.97
N VAL A 310 26.93 -1.08 6.84
CA VAL A 310 26.95 -1.73 5.52
C VAL A 310 28.38 -2.10 5.20
N VAL A 311 28.67 -3.39 5.01
CA VAL A 311 30.02 -3.90 4.77
C VAL A 311 30.07 -4.58 3.40
N ALA A 312 31.01 -4.17 2.56
CA ALA A 312 31.27 -4.78 1.26
C ALA A 312 32.03 -6.12 1.41
N PRO A 313 32.01 -7.00 0.39
CA PRO A 313 32.75 -8.26 0.39
C PRO A 313 34.25 -8.13 0.65
N ASP A 314 34.85 -6.99 0.27
CA ASP A 314 36.27 -6.66 0.47
C ASP A 314 36.58 -6.09 1.87
N GLY A 315 35.57 -5.97 2.73
CA GLY A 315 35.69 -5.50 4.11
C GLY A 315 35.52 -4.00 4.29
N ARG A 316 35.36 -3.20 3.23
CA ARG A 316 35.04 -1.77 3.36
C ARG A 316 33.68 -1.59 4.02
N ASP A 317 33.59 -0.74 5.04
CA ASP A 317 32.37 -0.48 5.77
C ASP A 317 31.95 0.99 5.73
N HIS A 318 30.65 1.22 5.88
CA HIS A 318 30.06 2.53 6.08
C HIS A 318 29.03 2.41 7.20
N ILE A 319 29.07 3.34 8.16
CA ILE A 319 28.16 3.35 9.32
C ILE A 319 27.13 4.46 9.13
N PHE A 320 25.88 4.13 9.42
CA PHE A 320 24.72 5.01 9.33
C PHE A 320 24.03 5.09 10.68
N ALA A 321 23.44 6.25 10.99
CA ALA A 321 22.68 6.42 12.22
C ALA A 321 21.36 5.65 12.19
N ARG A 322 20.67 5.64 11.03
CA ARG A 322 19.37 5.00 10.83
C ARG A 322 19.51 3.77 9.94
N LEU A 323 18.68 2.75 10.20
CA LEU A 323 18.62 1.54 9.36
C LEU A 323 18.20 1.88 7.93
N GLU A 324 17.27 2.82 7.75
CA GLU A 324 16.74 3.22 6.45
C GLU A 324 17.86 3.69 5.51
N ASP A 325 18.75 4.56 5.98
CA ASP A 325 19.86 5.08 5.18
C ASP A 325 20.84 3.94 4.79
N ALA A 326 21.09 3.02 5.73
CA ALA A 326 21.92 1.85 5.49
C ALA A 326 21.29 0.88 4.47
N ALA A 327 19.97 0.67 4.55
CA ALA A 327 19.21 -0.18 3.64
C ALA A 327 19.20 0.41 2.22
N GLN A 328 18.97 1.72 2.08
CA GLN A 328 19.03 2.44 0.81
C GLN A 328 20.44 2.36 0.20
N GLN A 329 21.49 2.53 1.02
CA GLN A 329 22.87 2.36 0.57
C GLN A 329 23.15 0.94 0.07
N LEU A 330 22.75 -0.09 0.81
CA LEU A 330 22.94 -1.48 0.40
C LEU A 330 22.22 -1.78 -0.91
N LEU A 331 20.96 -1.36 -1.04
CA LEU A 331 20.15 -1.52 -2.23
C LEU A 331 20.83 -0.84 -3.44
N GLY A 332 21.24 0.41 -3.29
CA GLY A 332 21.98 1.16 -4.31
C GLY A 332 23.30 0.47 -4.67
N ALA A 333 24.06 0.01 -3.67
CA ALA A 333 25.32 -0.69 -3.91
C ALA A 333 25.14 -1.98 -4.72
N LEU A 334 24.09 -2.76 -4.47
CA LEU A 334 23.83 -4.01 -5.17
C LEU A 334 23.24 -3.80 -6.57
N LEU A 335 22.37 -2.80 -6.75
CA LEU A 335 21.69 -2.55 -8.02
C LEU A 335 22.50 -1.72 -9.02
N LEU A 336 23.39 -0.85 -8.54
CA LEU A 336 24.19 0.02 -9.41
C LEU A 336 25.10 -0.78 -10.36
N HIS A 337 25.56 -1.96 -9.92
CA HIS A 337 26.38 -2.84 -10.75
C HIS A 337 25.73 -4.22 -10.86
N PRO A 338 25.09 -4.56 -12.01
CA PRO A 338 24.33 -5.80 -12.16
C PRO A 338 25.09 -7.08 -11.81
N ALA A 339 26.41 -7.10 -12.01
CA ALA A 339 27.24 -8.25 -11.64
C ALA A 339 27.24 -8.54 -10.12
N ARG A 340 26.92 -7.55 -9.27
CA ARG A 340 26.83 -7.75 -7.81
C ARG A 340 25.63 -8.59 -7.42
N ALA A 341 24.56 -8.61 -8.23
CA ALA A 341 23.37 -9.44 -7.98
C ALA A 341 23.71 -10.94 -7.83
N THR A 342 24.67 -11.41 -8.62
CA THR A 342 25.11 -12.83 -8.64
C THR A 342 26.48 -13.04 -8.01
N GLY A 343 27.14 -11.96 -7.56
CA GLY A 343 28.53 -12.00 -7.09
C GLY A 343 29.51 -12.29 -8.23
N GLY A 344 29.16 -11.92 -9.46
CA GLY A 344 29.95 -12.16 -10.67
C GLY A 344 29.85 -13.60 -11.20
N ARG A 345 29.05 -14.45 -10.56
CA ARG A 345 28.82 -15.85 -10.98
C ARG A 345 27.86 -15.90 -12.16
N GLU A 346 28.03 -16.92 -13.01
CA GLU A 346 27.12 -17.23 -14.10
C GLU A 346 25.74 -17.62 -13.54
N THR A 347 24.67 -17.14 -14.14
CA THR A 347 23.30 -17.44 -13.70
C THR A 347 22.85 -18.84 -14.17
N PRO A 348 22.03 -19.57 -13.41
CA PRO A 348 21.42 -20.84 -13.86
C PRO A 348 20.66 -20.72 -15.20
N LEU A 349 20.08 -19.53 -15.46
CA LEU A 349 19.36 -19.12 -16.68
C LEU A 349 20.22 -19.11 -17.97
N GLU A 350 21.48 -19.53 -17.88
CA GLU A 350 22.42 -19.72 -18.99
C GLU A 350 22.53 -21.20 -19.43
N THR A 351 21.79 -22.12 -18.80
CA THR A 351 21.73 -23.52 -19.25
C THR A 351 20.77 -23.69 -20.43
N ALA A 352 21.09 -24.61 -21.34
CA ALA A 352 20.29 -24.84 -22.56
C ALA A 352 18.82 -25.23 -22.29
N ARG A 353 18.53 -25.78 -21.10
CA ARG A 353 17.17 -26.16 -20.67
C ARG A 353 16.32 -24.96 -20.27
N GLU A 354 16.90 -23.98 -19.57
CA GLU A 354 16.19 -22.76 -19.12
C GLU A 354 16.09 -21.71 -20.22
N VAL A 355 16.92 -21.80 -21.27
CA VAL A 355 16.86 -20.92 -22.45
C VAL A 355 15.58 -21.10 -23.26
N ALA A 356 15.01 -22.31 -23.31
CA ALA A 356 13.78 -22.59 -24.04
C ALA A 356 12.53 -21.94 -23.43
N ASP A 357 12.56 -21.62 -22.13
CA ASP A 357 11.42 -21.09 -21.39
C ASP A 357 11.31 -19.55 -21.46
N TRP A 358 12.25 -18.86 -22.11
CA TRP A 358 12.16 -17.42 -22.29
C TRP A 358 11.03 -17.04 -23.27
N PRO A 359 10.25 -15.99 -22.97
CA PRO A 359 9.06 -15.61 -23.74
C PRO A 359 9.38 -15.05 -25.14
N VAL A 360 10.64 -14.70 -25.40
CA VAL A 360 11.12 -14.22 -26.69
C VAL A 360 12.31 -15.09 -27.09
N GLN A 361 12.28 -15.62 -28.30
CA GLN A 361 13.35 -16.47 -28.83
C GLN A 361 14.03 -15.80 -30.03
N PRO A 362 15.35 -15.99 -30.22
CA PRO A 362 16.01 -15.61 -31.45
C PRO A 362 15.39 -16.33 -32.66
N VAL A 363 15.22 -15.61 -33.76
CA VAL A 363 14.73 -16.22 -35.01
C VAL A 363 15.82 -17.10 -35.64
N PRO A 364 15.46 -18.08 -36.50
CA PRO A 364 16.44 -18.93 -37.17
C PRO A 364 17.52 -18.10 -37.87
N GLY A 365 18.78 -18.39 -37.54
CA GLY A 365 19.95 -17.69 -38.09
C GLY A 365 20.53 -16.61 -37.17
N ASP A 366 19.78 -16.09 -36.19
CA ASP A 366 20.34 -15.22 -35.16
C ASP A 366 20.96 -16.07 -34.00
N PRO A 367 21.97 -15.53 -33.28
CA PRO A 367 22.60 -16.21 -32.15
C PRO A 367 21.63 -16.70 -31.08
N PRO A 368 21.84 -17.90 -30.51
CA PRO A 368 21.02 -18.40 -29.41
C PRO A 368 21.21 -17.56 -28.14
N LEU A 369 20.23 -17.57 -27.23
CA LEU A 369 20.29 -16.83 -25.96
C LEU A 369 21.41 -17.29 -25.03
N THR A 370 22.00 -18.47 -25.26
CA THR A 370 23.19 -18.94 -24.54
C THR A 370 24.42 -18.07 -24.78
N LEU A 371 24.41 -17.22 -25.82
CA LEU A 371 25.47 -16.26 -26.09
C LEU A 371 25.24 -14.89 -25.41
N LEU A 372 24.21 -14.78 -24.56
CA LEU A 372 23.91 -13.58 -23.79
C LEU A 372 23.92 -13.91 -22.29
N ARG A 373 24.80 -13.24 -21.52
CA ARG A 373 24.80 -13.30 -20.04
C ARG A 373 23.93 -12.21 -19.42
N ASN A 374 23.51 -12.40 -18.17
CA ASN A 374 22.70 -11.45 -17.40
C ASN A 374 21.41 -11.07 -18.13
N LYS A 375 20.76 -12.08 -18.72
CA LYS A 375 19.49 -11.89 -19.45
C LYS A 375 18.40 -11.40 -18.51
N ARG A 376 17.62 -10.43 -18.98
CA ARG A 376 16.41 -9.96 -18.30
C ARG A 376 15.40 -9.47 -19.33
N LEU A 377 14.12 -9.57 -19.00
CA LEU A 377 13.07 -8.90 -19.75
C LEU A 377 13.07 -7.41 -19.38
N THR A 378 13.07 -6.54 -20.39
CA THR A 378 13.02 -5.08 -20.19
C THR A 378 12.11 -4.44 -21.22
N ARG A 379 11.67 -3.21 -20.94
CA ARG A 379 10.91 -2.39 -21.88
C ARG A 379 11.83 -1.33 -22.50
N LEU A 380 12.04 -1.41 -23.81
CA LEU A 380 12.69 -0.34 -24.55
C LEU A 380 11.67 0.78 -24.81
N ALA A 381 12.08 2.02 -24.55
CA ALA A 381 11.24 3.20 -24.73
C ALA A 381 11.05 3.52 -26.22
N GLU A 382 9.93 4.19 -26.54
CA GLU A 382 9.77 4.83 -27.85
C GLU A 382 10.92 5.84 -28.09
N GLY A 383 11.34 5.96 -29.34
CA GLY A 383 12.47 6.79 -29.75
C GLY A 383 13.84 6.12 -29.57
N THR A 384 13.93 4.97 -28.89
CA THR A 384 15.18 4.20 -28.76
C THR A 384 15.70 3.83 -30.14
N VAL A 385 16.99 4.08 -30.37
CA VAL A 385 17.66 3.73 -31.62
C VAL A 385 18.51 2.47 -31.43
N VAL A 386 18.28 1.48 -32.28
CA VAL A 386 18.97 0.20 -32.26
C VAL A 386 19.63 -0.09 -33.60
N LEU A 387 20.73 -0.83 -33.55
CA LEU A 387 21.53 -1.21 -34.71
C LEU A 387 21.48 -2.73 -34.91
N ARG A 388 21.23 -3.18 -36.14
CA ARG A 388 21.35 -4.58 -36.53
C ARG A 388 22.61 -4.80 -37.37
N PHE A 389 23.26 -5.94 -37.15
CA PHE A 389 24.26 -6.51 -38.06
C PHE A 389 23.71 -7.77 -38.72
N GLY A 390 23.83 -7.87 -40.04
CA GLY A 390 23.42 -9.03 -40.84
C GLY A 390 22.01 -8.96 -41.44
N GLU A 391 21.70 -10.01 -42.22
CA GLU A 391 20.50 -10.11 -43.06
C GLU A 391 19.20 -10.38 -42.30
N GLU A 392 18.09 -10.07 -42.96
CA GLU A 392 16.74 -10.48 -42.56
C GLU A 392 16.48 -11.95 -42.98
N PRO A 393 15.58 -12.70 -42.29
CA PRO A 393 14.77 -12.31 -41.14
C PRO A 393 15.57 -12.40 -39.84
N GLY A 394 15.50 -11.36 -39.01
CA GLY A 394 16.30 -11.24 -37.81
C GLY A 394 15.55 -10.53 -36.69
N ASN A 395 15.91 -10.76 -35.44
CA ASN A 395 15.33 -10.04 -34.29
C ASN A 395 16.36 -9.65 -33.23
N LEU A 396 17.63 -10.01 -33.40
CA LEU A 396 18.73 -9.50 -32.58
C LEU A 396 19.17 -8.11 -33.07
N VAL A 397 19.21 -7.17 -32.14
CA VAL A 397 19.72 -5.82 -32.34
C VAL A 397 20.60 -5.40 -31.16
N HIS A 398 21.37 -4.34 -31.34
CA HIS A 398 22.27 -3.80 -30.35
C HIS A 398 22.00 -2.32 -30.11
N HIS A 399 22.56 -1.78 -29.03
CA HIS A 399 22.59 -0.33 -28.84
C HIS A 399 23.31 0.36 -30.01
N ARG A 400 22.81 1.52 -30.49
CA ARG A 400 23.35 2.24 -31.67
C ARG A 400 24.88 2.40 -31.69
N ALA A 401 25.49 2.70 -30.54
CA ALA A 401 26.92 2.96 -30.40
C ALA A 401 27.79 1.69 -30.22
N VAL A 402 27.25 0.50 -30.51
CA VAL A 402 27.99 -0.76 -30.35
C VAL A 402 29.18 -0.82 -31.32
N ARG A 403 30.29 -1.44 -30.87
CA ARG A 403 31.41 -1.82 -31.75
C ARG A 403 31.21 -3.25 -32.21
N PHE A 404 31.35 -3.52 -33.51
CA PHE A 404 31.12 -4.86 -34.07
C PHE A 404 31.88 -5.96 -33.32
N ALA A 405 33.17 -5.75 -33.00
CA ALA A 405 33.99 -6.71 -32.26
C ALA A 405 33.42 -7.12 -30.88
N THR A 406 32.55 -6.30 -30.28
CA THR A 406 31.92 -6.62 -28.99
C THR A 406 30.62 -7.42 -29.16
N THR A 407 30.09 -7.58 -30.36
CA THR A 407 28.82 -8.29 -30.62
C THR A 407 28.95 -9.81 -30.58
N SER A 408 30.17 -10.34 -30.72
CA SER A 408 30.43 -11.77 -30.86
C SER A 408 29.67 -12.42 -32.03
N LEU A 409 29.36 -11.64 -33.08
CA LEU A 409 28.75 -12.13 -34.30
C LEU A 409 29.81 -12.62 -35.31
N PRO A 410 29.48 -13.57 -36.20
CA PRO A 410 30.34 -13.94 -37.33
C PRO A 410 30.72 -12.73 -38.17
N LEU A 411 31.99 -12.63 -38.59
CA LEU A 411 32.57 -11.44 -39.24
C LEU A 411 31.80 -11.01 -40.51
N GLU A 412 31.15 -11.92 -41.21
CA GLU A 412 30.38 -11.61 -42.42
C GLU A 412 29.21 -10.67 -42.14
N ARG A 413 28.67 -10.69 -40.91
CA ARG A 413 27.54 -9.86 -40.46
C ARG A 413 27.90 -8.37 -40.40
N GLU A 414 29.18 -8.00 -40.30
CA GLU A 414 29.62 -6.59 -40.25
C GLU A 414 29.29 -5.85 -41.55
N ARG A 415 29.25 -6.56 -42.68
CA ARG A 415 29.08 -5.98 -44.02
C ARG A 415 27.71 -5.34 -44.23
N MET A 416 26.71 -5.76 -43.45
CA MET A 416 25.36 -5.25 -43.57
C MET A 416 24.87 -4.71 -42.24
N THR A 417 24.56 -3.43 -42.23
CA THR A 417 24.06 -2.72 -41.06
C THR A 417 22.75 -2.05 -41.38
N SER A 418 21.84 -2.04 -40.42
CA SER A 418 20.58 -1.31 -40.52
C SER A 418 20.24 -0.73 -39.16
N THR A 419 19.84 0.54 -39.16
CA THR A 419 19.48 1.27 -37.95
C THR A 419 17.98 1.45 -37.90
N PHE A 420 17.39 1.26 -36.71
CA PHE A 420 15.95 1.38 -36.51
C PHE A 420 15.67 2.26 -35.31
N ARG A 421 14.59 3.06 -35.41
CA ARG A 421 13.99 3.79 -34.29
C ARG A 421 12.71 3.09 -33.86
N LEU A 422 12.58 2.84 -32.57
CA LEU A 422 11.33 2.36 -31.99
C LEU A 422 10.26 3.45 -32.07
N ARG A 423 9.11 3.14 -32.64
CA ARG A 423 7.92 4.03 -32.73
C ARG A 423 6.89 3.79 -31.63
N ARG A 424 7.12 2.74 -30.83
CA ARG A 424 6.39 2.44 -29.60
C ARG A 424 7.31 1.69 -28.65
N SER A 425 6.91 1.56 -27.39
CA SER A 425 7.66 0.73 -26.46
C SER A 425 7.58 -0.75 -26.84
N LEU A 426 8.68 -1.49 -26.69
CA LEU A 426 8.74 -2.93 -26.92
C LEU A 426 9.29 -3.67 -25.70
N HIS A 427 8.66 -4.78 -25.33
CA HIS A 427 9.23 -5.72 -24.35
C HIS A 427 10.23 -6.63 -25.06
N VAL A 428 11.46 -6.64 -24.59
CA VAL A 428 12.60 -7.33 -25.21
C VAL A 428 13.38 -8.09 -24.16
N ILE A 429 14.10 -9.13 -24.59
CA ILE A 429 15.18 -9.68 -23.77
C ILE A 429 16.40 -8.80 -23.98
N THR A 430 17.03 -8.35 -22.91
CA THR A 430 18.34 -7.70 -22.95
C THR A 430 19.37 -8.56 -22.25
N GLY A 431 20.59 -8.57 -22.77
CA GLY A 431 21.72 -9.26 -22.17
C GLY A 431 23.04 -8.69 -22.67
N VAL A 432 24.14 -9.18 -22.11
CA VAL A 432 25.50 -8.83 -22.55
C VAL A 432 26.07 -10.00 -23.34
N THR A 433 26.61 -9.75 -24.52
CA THR A 433 27.21 -10.81 -25.35
C THR A 433 28.43 -11.43 -24.64
N VAL A 434 28.52 -12.75 -24.65
CA VAL A 434 29.67 -13.49 -24.12
C VAL A 434 30.81 -13.51 -25.16
N PRO A 435 32.08 -13.71 -24.75
CA PRO A 435 33.16 -13.96 -25.70
C PRO A 435 32.89 -15.21 -26.54
N TRP A 436 32.96 -15.09 -27.87
CA TRP A 436 32.72 -16.20 -28.80
C TRP A 436 33.43 -15.95 -30.14
N ALA A 437 33.84 -17.03 -30.84
CA ALA A 437 34.56 -16.98 -32.13
C ALA A 437 35.73 -15.97 -32.17
N ASN A 438 36.59 -15.97 -31.14
CA ASN A 438 37.73 -15.06 -30.97
C ASN A 438 37.39 -13.57 -30.84
N LEU A 439 36.11 -13.24 -30.60
CA LEU A 439 35.67 -11.89 -30.29
C LEU A 439 35.49 -11.71 -28.77
N PRO A 440 35.82 -10.53 -28.22
CA PRO A 440 35.79 -10.28 -26.77
C PRO A 440 34.39 -10.24 -26.14
N GLY A 441 33.32 -10.14 -26.94
CA GLY A 441 31.97 -9.90 -26.42
C GLY A 441 31.84 -8.54 -25.71
N GLY A 442 30.83 -8.42 -24.84
CA GLY A 442 30.60 -7.23 -24.01
C GLY A 442 29.63 -6.20 -24.58
N ALA A 443 29.01 -6.45 -25.73
CA ALA A 443 27.94 -5.61 -26.26
C ALA A 443 26.63 -5.83 -25.51
N VAL A 444 25.87 -4.75 -25.30
CA VAL A 444 24.45 -4.88 -24.96
C VAL A 444 23.69 -5.32 -26.20
N ALA A 445 22.95 -6.41 -26.08
CA ALA A 445 22.08 -6.93 -27.12
C ALA A 445 20.62 -6.91 -26.65
N TYR A 446 19.72 -6.83 -27.62
CA TYR A 446 18.28 -6.89 -27.45
C TYR A 446 17.71 -7.91 -28.44
N VAL A 447 16.90 -8.84 -27.95
CA VAL A 447 16.14 -9.77 -28.78
C VAL A 447 14.70 -9.29 -28.80
N LEU A 448 14.24 -8.88 -29.98
CA LEU A 448 12.89 -8.36 -30.20
C LEU A 448 11.87 -9.51 -30.30
N PRO A 449 10.59 -9.29 -29.92
CA PRO A 449 9.59 -10.36 -29.84
C PRO A 449 9.17 -10.94 -31.20
N LYS A 450 9.53 -10.27 -32.30
CA LYS A 450 9.20 -10.64 -33.69
C LYS A 450 10.38 -10.28 -34.60
N PRO A 451 10.47 -10.84 -35.82
CA PRO A 451 11.40 -10.39 -36.84
C PRO A 451 11.29 -8.89 -37.14
N ILE A 452 12.38 -8.26 -37.56
CA ILE A 452 12.46 -6.85 -37.96
C ILE A 452 11.39 -6.49 -38.99
N ALA A 453 11.23 -7.30 -40.05
CA ALA A 453 10.26 -7.05 -41.10
C ALA A 453 8.80 -6.96 -40.59
N GLU A 454 8.44 -7.76 -39.58
CA GLU A 454 7.10 -7.69 -38.97
C GLU A 454 6.94 -6.43 -38.12
N HIS A 455 7.98 -6.02 -37.39
CA HIS A 455 7.97 -4.78 -36.64
C HIS A 455 7.94 -3.54 -37.52
N GLU A 456 8.53 -3.57 -38.71
CA GLU A 456 8.40 -2.49 -39.69
C GLU A 456 6.99 -2.47 -40.28
N SER A 457 6.45 -3.64 -40.64
CA SER A 457 5.10 -3.79 -41.19
C SER A 457 4.00 -3.32 -40.24
N ASP A 458 4.12 -3.65 -38.94
CA ASP A 458 3.17 -3.22 -37.91
C ASP A 458 3.47 -1.82 -37.32
N GLY A 459 4.49 -1.13 -37.87
CA GLY A 459 4.88 0.22 -37.49
C GLY A 459 5.57 0.36 -36.14
N SER A 460 6.00 -0.75 -35.51
CA SER A 460 6.81 -0.73 -34.28
C SER A 460 8.21 -0.18 -34.46
N LEU A 461 8.81 -0.43 -35.62
CA LEU A 461 10.14 0.03 -35.99
C LEU A 461 10.07 0.88 -37.25
N GLU A 462 10.85 1.94 -37.27
CA GLU A 462 11.10 2.78 -38.43
C GLU A 462 12.57 2.65 -38.79
N ARG A 463 12.87 2.23 -40.01
CA ARG A 463 14.25 2.24 -40.52
C ARG A 463 14.73 3.68 -40.67
N ILE A 464 15.95 3.93 -40.22
CA ILE A 464 16.58 5.25 -40.30
C ILE A 464 17.98 5.11 -40.91
N GLU A 465 18.36 6.13 -41.68
CA GLU A 465 19.69 6.22 -42.31
C GLU A 465 20.79 6.63 -41.31
#